data_AF-A0A1V0HTX6-F1
#
_entry.id   AF-A0A1V0HTX6-F1
#
_cell.length_a   1.000
_cell.length_b   1.000
_cell.length_c   1.000
_cell.angle_alpha   90.00
_cell.angle_beta   90.00
_cell.angle_gamma   90.00
#
_symmetry.space_group_name_H-M   'P 1'
#
loop_
_entity.id
_entity.type
_entity.pdbx_description
1 polymer ?
#
loop_
_entity_poly.entity_id
_entity_poly.type
_entity_poly.pdbx_seq_one_letter_code
_entity_poly.pdbx_strand_id
1 'polypeptide(L)'
;MTVPFLRPIVALACLVAIAGQPAAAWTLWEAKPPGTPLEQHLDRLIEGGENLTELHDRIEDSRAQGGFRLLGRSTKGLERDVDALVLEIEKALLQDGNVGAIEEIRRLRAEIAGLGREIEVLRRDLYLARKAPAPDPDETDRIEERIASREAEATALDGEVAARKQALQQSFAEAGAALGPDEIDSLTSRADGDDLLRMFAVFDITRKITDELKALMAETSPSPAMQIQYYGVFVVMAELQVMVHREYMRRLDEEYLPALGTIKGEIDATVAFARERMATATPEQQDIYAKNIAANALSLDVIARYERILDRQKARSAEAMEKARSWLDVTYSTYDTAVNSMNVLNFIDETDRLFGEIMTRQLPDLEPFDDTVLRQRFEEISDRVAEIVGNS
;
A
#
# COMPACT_ATOMS: atom_id res chain seq x y z
N MET A 1 35.57 5.10 73.37
CA MET A 1 35.37 5.09 71.91
C MET A 1 33.88 5.25 71.65
N THR A 2 33.56 6.31 70.94
CA THR A 2 32.27 7.01 70.84
C THR A 2 31.47 6.54 69.64
N VAL A 3 30.15 6.43 69.83
CA VAL A 3 29.12 6.33 68.78
C VAL A 3 28.92 7.71 68.13
N PRO A 4 28.63 7.78 66.82
CA PRO A 4 27.36 8.36 66.35
C PRO A 4 26.76 7.50 65.21
N PHE A 5 25.46 7.16 65.11
CA PHE A 5 24.21 7.93 65.05
C PHE A 5 24.15 9.00 63.93
N LEU A 6 23.45 8.70 62.83
CA LEU A 6 22.51 9.64 62.21
C LEU A 6 21.35 8.88 61.54
N ARG A 7 20.14 9.38 61.83
CA ARG A 7 18.81 8.85 61.50
C ARG A 7 18.31 9.30 60.11
N PRO A 8 17.32 8.61 59.53
CA PRO A 8 16.46 9.15 58.48
C PRO A 8 15.35 10.03 59.08
N ILE A 9 14.97 11.10 58.37
CA ILE A 9 13.87 11.99 58.74
C ILE A 9 12.57 11.54 58.04
N VAL A 10 11.67 11.02 58.88
CA VAL A 10 10.19 11.05 58.92
C VAL A 10 9.60 12.36 58.35
N ALA A 11 8.44 12.52 57.71
CA ALA A 11 7.29 11.75 57.23
C ALA A 11 6.38 12.75 56.50
N LEU A 12 5.38 12.30 55.73
CA LEU A 12 3.97 12.59 56.03
C LEU A 12 3.02 11.81 55.11
N ALA A 13 2.00 11.24 55.72
CA ALA A 13 0.88 10.58 55.08
C ALA A 13 -0.04 11.57 54.37
N CYS A 14 -0.69 11.11 53.29
CA CYS A 14 -2.07 11.48 52.96
C CYS A 14 -2.74 10.31 52.22
N LEU A 15 -3.55 9.58 52.98
CA LEU A 15 -4.64 8.73 52.50
C LEU A 15 -5.75 9.66 52.00
N VAL A 16 -6.08 9.59 50.71
CA VAL A 16 -7.41 9.94 50.21
C VAL A 16 -7.83 8.83 49.27
N ALA A 17 -8.80 8.04 49.72
CA ALA A 17 -9.57 7.14 48.90
C ALA A 17 -10.80 7.88 48.36
N ILE A 18 -11.27 7.39 47.20
CA ILE A 18 -12.61 7.52 46.60
C ILE A 18 -12.84 8.79 45.75
N ALA A 19 -12.83 8.63 44.42
CA ALA A 19 -14.01 8.79 43.57
C ALA A 19 -13.65 8.45 42.10
N GLY A 20 -14.54 7.71 41.43
CA GLY A 20 -14.28 7.06 40.13
C GLY A 20 -13.82 7.96 38.99
N GLN A 21 -12.95 7.41 38.16
CA GLN A 21 -12.70 7.87 36.79
C GLN A 21 -12.82 6.67 35.83
N PRO A 22 -13.36 6.89 34.63
CA PRO A 22 -13.74 5.82 33.71
C PRO A 22 -12.49 5.15 33.11
N ALA A 23 -12.69 3.95 32.57
CA ALA A 23 -11.74 3.17 31.80
C ALA A 23 -10.74 4.05 31.02
N ALA A 24 -9.46 3.81 31.25
CA ALA A 24 -8.36 4.52 30.61
C ALA A 24 -8.40 4.29 29.10
N ALA A 25 -9.05 5.23 28.41
CA ALA A 25 -8.93 5.46 26.99
C ALA A 25 -7.55 6.08 26.70
N TRP A 26 -6.77 5.38 25.88
CA TRP A 26 -5.90 5.92 24.84
C TRP A 26 -5.09 7.20 25.15
N THR A 27 -3.84 7.05 25.57
CA THR A 27 -2.76 7.99 25.19
C THR A 27 -1.42 7.25 25.16
N LEU A 28 -1.09 6.63 24.03
CA LEU A 28 0.23 6.04 23.75
C LEU A 28 1.09 6.97 22.87
N TRP A 29 0.83 8.28 22.90
CA TRP A 29 1.56 9.28 22.12
C TRP A 29 2.10 10.39 23.03
N GLU A 30 3.27 10.18 23.61
CA GLU A 30 4.24 11.27 23.76
C GLU A 30 5.21 11.13 22.58
N ALA A 31 5.38 12.20 21.82
CA ALA A 31 5.95 12.22 20.47
C ALA A 31 7.20 11.35 20.28
N LYS A 32 7.02 10.21 19.59
CA LYS A 32 8.12 9.41 19.02
C LYS A 32 8.76 10.19 17.85
N PRO A 33 10.07 10.07 17.60
CA PRO A 33 10.66 10.51 16.33
C PRO A 33 9.89 9.89 15.15
N PRO A 34 9.89 10.52 13.95
CA PRO A 34 9.20 9.93 12.81
C PRO A 34 9.71 8.50 12.61
N GLY A 35 8.79 7.54 12.60
CA GLY A 35 9.12 6.14 12.39
C GLY A 35 9.86 5.94 11.08
N THR A 36 10.55 4.81 10.94
CA THR A 36 11.11 4.37 9.65
C THR A 36 10.01 4.39 8.56
N PRO A 37 10.34 4.52 7.26
CA PRO A 37 9.34 4.51 6.19
C PRO A 37 8.38 3.31 6.27
N LEU A 38 8.93 2.17 6.69
CA LEU A 38 8.22 0.93 6.94
C LEU A 38 7.21 1.01 8.10
N GLU A 39 7.60 1.62 9.22
CA GLU A 39 6.68 1.87 10.35
C GLU A 39 5.54 2.81 9.94
N GLN A 40 5.83 3.84 9.13
CA GLN A 40 4.80 4.74 8.61
C GLN A 40 3.85 4.03 7.64
N HIS A 41 4.35 3.13 6.80
CA HIS A 41 3.53 2.28 5.95
C HIS A 41 2.64 1.34 6.77
N LEU A 42 3.19 0.73 7.82
CA LEU A 42 2.44 -0.16 8.70
C LEU A 42 1.31 0.58 9.44
N ASP A 43 1.58 1.76 10.01
CA ASP A 43 0.57 2.56 10.69
C ASP A 43 -0.60 2.91 9.76
N ARG A 44 -0.30 3.31 8.52
CA ARG A 44 -1.32 3.59 7.50
C ARG A 44 -2.12 2.36 7.10
N LEU A 45 -1.50 1.18 7.05
CA LEU A 45 -2.21 -0.06 6.76
C LEU A 45 -3.10 -0.49 7.92
N ILE A 46 -2.71 -0.25 9.18
CA ILE A 46 -3.56 -0.54 10.35
C ILE A 46 -4.79 0.36 10.32
N GLU A 47 -4.60 1.67 10.19
CA GLU A 47 -5.71 2.64 10.07
C GLU A 47 -6.61 2.32 8.86
N GLY A 48 -6.00 1.99 7.72
CA GLY A 48 -6.72 1.57 6.52
C GLY A 48 -7.53 0.29 6.74
N GLY A 49 -7.01 -0.66 7.50
CA GLY A 49 -7.66 -1.94 7.77
C GLY A 49 -8.93 -1.77 8.59
N GLU A 50 -8.89 -0.97 9.66
CA GLU A 50 -10.05 -0.66 10.49
C GLU A 50 -11.15 0.04 9.67
N ASN A 51 -10.76 1.01 8.84
CA ASN A 51 -11.71 1.72 7.99
C ASN A 51 -12.31 0.83 6.88
N LEU A 52 -11.52 -0.07 6.28
CA LEU A 52 -11.99 -0.99 5.25
C LEU A 52 -12.93 -2.06 5.79
N THR A 53 -12.70 -2.57 6.99
CA THR A 53 -13.60 -3.55 7.62
C THR A 53 -14.91 -2.91 8.04
N GLU A 54 -14.89 -1.68 8.57
CA GLU A 54 -16.14 -0.93 8.84
C GLU A 54 -16.96 -0.70 7.55
N LEU A 55 -16.30 -0.33 6.45
CA LEU A 55 -16.98 -0.17 5.16
C LEU A 55 -17.52 -1.50 4.63
N HIS A 56 -16.79 -2.59 4.83
CA HIS A 56 -17.22 -3.94 4.45
C HIS A 56 -18.49 -4.36 5.21
N ASP A 57 -18.52 -4.21 6.53
CA ASP A 57 -19.71 -4.51 7.35
C ASP A 57 -20.93 -3.72 6.87
N ARG A 58 -20.73 -2.42 6.58
CA ARG A 58 -21.79 -1.54 6.07
C ARG A 58 -22.27 -1.96 4.68
N ILE A 59 -21.39 -2.53 3.85
CA ILE A 59 -21.73 -3.08 2.53
C ILE A 59 -22.57 -4.35 2.68
N GLU A 60 -22.15 -5.27 3.55
CA GLU A 60 -22.88 -6.52 3.82
C GLU A 60 -24.27 -6.25 4.41
N ASP A 61 -24.37 -5.34 5.39
CA ASP A 61 -25.65 -4.87 5.93
C ASP A 61 -26.56 -4.25 4.86
N SER A 62 -25.98 -3.48 3.94
CA SER A 62 -26.71 -2.87 2.82
C SER A 62 -27.21 -3.94 1.83
N ARG A 63 -26.41 -4.97 1.56
CA ARG A 63 -26.76 -6.10 0.69
C ARG A 63 -27.86 -6.96 1.30
N ALA A 64 -27.76 -7.28 2.58
CA ALA A 64 -28.78 -8.04 3.33
C ALA A 64 -30.15 -7.33 3.34
N GLN A 65 -30.16 -6.01 3.23
CA GLN A 65 -31.37 -5.18 3.24
C GLN A 65 -31.89 -4.80 1.83
N GLY A 66 -31.34 -5.38 0.75
CA GLY A 66 -31.87 -5.22 -0.61
C GLY A 66 -31.33 -4.03 -1.42
N GLY A 67 -30.20 -3.43 -1.03
CA GLY A 67 -29.37 -2.54 -1.86
C GLY A 67 -29.91 -1.13 -2.18
N PHE A 68 -31.23 -0.90 -2.10
CA PHE A 68 -31.85 0.42 -2.31
C PHE A 68 -32.29 1.03 -0.97
N ARG A 69 -31.73 2.20 -0.59
CA ARG A 69 -32.14 2.98 0.58
C ARG A 69 -32.62 4.37 0.17
N LEU A 70 -33.78 4.78 0.69
CA LEU A 70 -34.33 6.13 0.49
C LEU A 70 -33.59 7.19 1.34
N LEU A 71 -32.94 6.77 2.43
CA LEU A 71 -32.26 7.63 3.42
C LEU A 71 -30.89 7.08 3.88
N GLY A 72 -30.21 6.29 3.03
CA GLY A 72 -28.87 5.77 3.31
C GLY A 72 -28.02 5.65 2.05
N ARG A 73 -26.69 5.57 2.21
CA ARG A 73 -25.78 5.40 1.07
C ARG A 73 -26.04 4.06 0.38
N SER A 74 -25.99 4.05 -0.95
CA SER A 74 -26.12 2.81 -1.73
C SER A 74 -24.88 1.94 -1.58
N THR A 75 -25.01 0.63 -1.81
CA THR A 75 -23.87 -0.31 -1.83
C THR A 75 -22.77 0.17 -2.79
N LYS A 76 -23.14 0.63 -3.98
CA LYS A 76 -22.21 1.23 -4.95
C LYS A 76 -21.53 2.50 -4.44
N GLY A 77 -22.18 3.25 -3.54
CA GLY A 77 -21.57 4.40 -2.89
C GLY A 77 -20.50 4.00 -1.87
N LEU A 78 -20.72 2.93 -1.12
CA LEU A 78 -19.77 2.39 -0.15
C LEU A 78 -18.58 1.69 -0.85
N GLU A 79 -18.82 0.95 -1.92
CA GLU A 79 -17.76 0.34 -2.74
C GLU A 79 -16.82 1.41 -3.34
N ARG A 80 -17.33 2.60 -3.65
CA ARG A 80 -16.48 3.73 -4.06
C ARG A 80 -15.66 4.31 -2.91
N ASP A 81 -16.19 4.29 -1.69
CA ASP A 81 -15.45 4.76 -0.52
C ASP A 81 -14.29 3.79 -0.23
N VAL A 82 -14.48 2.47 -0.43
CA VAL A 82 -13.41 1.47 -0.44
C VAL A 82 -12.36 1.80 -1.50
N ASP A 83 -12.77 1.96 -2.77
CA ASP A 83 -11.84 2.28 -3.86
C ASP A 83 -11.03 3.57 -3.57
N ALA A 84 -11.67 4.60 -3.00
CA ALA A 84 -11.02 5.86 -2.65
C ALA A 84 -9.99 5.71 -1.52
N LEU A 85 -10.34 4.97 -0.48
CA LEU A 85 -9.45 4.68 0.65
C LEU A 85 -8.25 3.83 0.21
N VAL A 86 -8.48 2.80 -0.59
CA VAL A 86 -7.41 1.95 -1.14
C VAL A 86 -6.46 2.76 -2.02
N LEU A 87 -6.98 3.69 -2.83
CA LEU A 87 -6.16 4.60 -3.64
C LEU A 87 -5.35 5.58 -2.79
N GLU A 88 -5.90 6.07 -1.68
CA GLU A 88 -5.17 6.92 -0.74
C GLU A 88 -4.02 6.17 -0.10
N ILE A 89 -4.29 4.96 0.40
CA ILE A 89 -3.28 4.07 0.98
C ILE A 89 -2.20 3.76 -0.05
N GLU A 90 -2.58 3.41 -1.28
CA GLU A 90 -1.64 3.15 -2.36
C GLU A 90 -0.71 4.36 -2.60
N LYS A 91 -1.27 5.57 -2.76
CA LYS A 91 -0.46 6.78 -2.92
C LYS A 91 0.50 6.99 -1.77
N ALA A 92 0.03 6.75 -0.55
CA ALA A 92 0.82 6.84 0.66
C ALA A 92 2.00 5.84 0.65
N LEU A 93 1.75 4.59 0.30
CA LEU A 93 2.77 3.52 0.22
C LEU A 93 3.78 3.76 -0.90
N LEU A 94 3.32 4.38 -1.98
CA LEU A 94 4.10 4.62 -3.19
C LEU A 94 4.94 5.92 -3.13
N GLN A 95 4.69 6.81 -2.17
CA GLN A 95 5.44 8.07 -2.00
C GLN A 95 6.93 7.87 -1.73
N ASP A 96 7.32 6.73 -1.14
CA ASP A 96 8.70 6.41 -0.79
C ASP A 96 9.37 5.40 -1.75
N GLY A 97 8.67 4.99 -2.83
CA GLY A 97 9.13 3.98 -3.80
C GLY A 97 9.74 4.55 -5.08
N ASN A 98 10.24 3.67 -5.97
CA ASN A 98 10.72 3.98 -7.34
C ASN A 98 9.60 4.47 -8.30
N VAL A 99 8.52 5.01 -7.77
CA VAL A 99 7.31 5.39 -8.48
C VAL A 99 7.62 6.68 -9.24
N GLY A 100 7.45 6.63 -10.56
CA GLY A 100 7.87 7.70 -11.47
C GLY A 100 9.30 7.54 -12.02
N ALA A 101 10.05 6.49 -11.64
CA ALA A 101 11.37 6.23 -12.23
C ALA A 101 11.29 5.96 -13.75
N ILE A 102 10.24 5.27 -14.21
CA ILE A 102 10.02 5.05 -15.65
C ILE A 102 9.67 6.36 -16.35
N GLU A 103 8.77 7.19 -15.80
CA GLU A 103 8.48 8.49 -16.41
C GLU A 103 9.68 9.42 -16.44
N GLU A 104 10.50 9.41 -15.41
CA GLU A 104 11.74 10.17 -15.40
C GLU A 104 12.70 9.66 -16.49
N ILE A 105 12.86 8.34 -16.65
CA ILE A 105 13.63 7.74 -17.75
C ILE A 105 13.06 8.16 -19.11
N ARG A 106 11.73 8.17 -19.28
CA ARG A 106 11.10 8.61 -20.53
C ARG A 106 11.29 10.09 -20.79
N ARG A 107 11.20 10.93 -19.76
CA ARG A 107 11.45 12.37 -19.86
C ARG A 107 12.88 12.64 -20.32
N LEU A 108 13.87 11.99 -19.69
CA LEU A 108 15.27 12.09 -20.09
C LEU A 108 15.48 11.63 -21.53
N ARG A 109 14.87 10.51 -21.94
CA ARG A 109 14.91 10.05 -23.34
C ARG A 109 14.28 11.04 -24.32
N ALA A 110 13.18 11.69 -23.93
CA ALA A 110 12.53 12.70 -24.77
C ALA A 110 13.41 13.95 -24.93
N GLU A 111 14.14 14.32 -23.87
CA GLU A 111 15.13 15.40 -23.88
C GLU A 111 16.32 15.07 -24.78
N ILE A 112 16.88 13.85 -24.65
CA ILE A 112 17.93 13.33 -25.54
C ILE A 112 17.48 13.35 -27.01
N ALA A 113 16.24 12.92 -27.28
CA ALA A 113 15.67 12.98 -28.62
C ALA A 113 15.49 14.44 -29.11
N GLY A 114 15.21 15.38 -28.20
CA GLY A 114 15.19 16.81 -28.46
C GLY A 114 16.56 17.33 -28.88
N LEU A 115 17.59 17.06 -28.08
CA LEU A 115 18.98 17.40 -28.38
C LEU A 115 19.42 16.81 -29.71
N GLY A 116 19.06 15.56 -30.01
CA GLY A 116 19.33 14.91 -31.29
C GLY A 116 18.74 15.68 -32.48
N ARG A 117 17.48 16.16 -32.38
CA ARG A 117 16.88 17.00 -33.44
C ARG A 117 17.60 18.32 -33.60
N GLU A 118 18.03 18.95 -32.50
CA GLU A 118 18.78 20.20 -32.54
C GLU A 118 20.16 20.02 -33.17
N ILE A 119 20.85 18.91 -32.86
CA ILE A 119 22.12 18.53 -33.49
C ILE A 119 21.94 18.35 -35.00
N GLU A 120 20.87 17.69 -35.46
CA GLU A 120 20.62 17.52 -36.90
C GLU A 120 20.39 18.86 -37.62
N VAL A 121 19.68 19.80 -36.99
CA VAL A 121 19.54 21.16 -37.51
C VAL A 121 20.90 21.86 -37.60
N LEU A 122 21.72 21.78 -36.55
CA LEU A 122 23.06 22.38 -36.53
C LEU A 122 23.98 21.74 -37.58
N ARG A 123 23.92 20.42 -37.79
CA ARG A 123 24.69 19.71 -38.81
C ARG A 123 24.30 20.15 -40.22
N ARG A 124 23.00 20.35 -40.48
CA ARG A 124 22.52 20.94 -41.73
C ARG A 124 23.07 22.36 -41.91
N ASP A 125 22.99 23.18 -40.87
CA ASP A 125 23.44 24.58 -40.94
C ASP A 125 24.96 24.66 -41.17
N LEU A 126 25.73 23.81 -40.50
CA LEU A 126 27.17 23.64 -40.74
C LEU A 126 27.47 23.23 -42.18
N TYR A 127 26.71 22.29 -42.73
CA TYR A 127 26.86 21.88 -44.13
C TYR A 127 26.62 23.06 -45.09
N LEU A 128 25.58 23.86 -44.85
CA LEU A 128 25.28 25.04 -45.67
C LEU A 128 26.35 26.12 -45.54
N ALA A 129 26.80 26.42 -44.32
CA ALA A 129 27.86 27.40 -44.04
C ALA A 129 29.17 27.04 -44.77
N ARG A 130 29.56 25.76 -44.74
CA ARG A 130 30.74 25.24 -45.46
C ARG A 130 30.58 25.30 -46.99
N LYS A 131 29.37 25.37 -47.52
CA LYS A 131 29.08 25.45 -48.96
C LYS A 131 28.88 26.88 -49.47
N ALA A 132 28.95 27.88 -48.58
CA ALA A 132 28.87 29.27 -48.98
C ALA A 132 30.01 29.66 -49.95
N PRO A 133 29.81 30.64 -50.86
CA PRO A 133 30.85 31.08 -51.80
C PRO A 133 32.14 31.57 -51.13
N ALA A 134 32.04 32.11 -49.91
CA ALA A 134 33.15 32.46 -49.03
C ALA A 134 32.76 32.03 -47.60
N PRO A 135 33.12 30.81 -47.17
CA PRO A 135 32.79 30.32 -45.83
C PRO A 135 33.50 31.15 -44.75
N ASP A 136 32.79 31.51 -43.69
CA ASP A 136 33.35 32.18 -42.51
C ASP A 136 33.84 31.12 -41.49
N PRO A 137 35.16 31.00 -41.24
CA PRO A 137 35.70 30.05 -40.27
C PRO A 137 35.13 30.23 -38.86
N ASP A 138 34.92 31.49 -38.43
CA ASP A 138 34.42 31.78 -37.08
C ASP A 138 32.97 31.31 -36.92
N GLU A 139 32.16 31.38 -37.98
CA GLU A 139 30.79 30.87 -37.98
C GLU A 139 30.78 29.34 -37.93
N THR A 140 31.62 28.68 -38.73
CA THR A 140 31.70 27.21 -38.72
C THR A 140 32.19 26.66 -37.38
N ASP A 141 33.21 27.29 -36.79
CA ASP A 141 33.77 26.88 -35.49
C ASP A 141 32.72 27.00 -34.38
N ARG A 142 31.93 28.09 -34.36
CA ARG A 142 30.83 28.25 -33.39
C ARG A 142 29.73 27.21 -33.55
N ILE A 143 29.39 26.81 -34.78
CA ILE A 143 28.37 25.77 -35.00
C ILE A 143 28.91 24.42 -34.52
N GLU A 144 30.19 24.12 -34.79
CA GLU A 144 30.86 22.91 -34.30
C GLU A 144 30.92 22.85 -32.78
N GLU A 145 31.28 23.94 -32.10
CA GLU A 145 31.25 24.03 -30.64
C GLU A 145 29.85 23.77 -30.06
N ARG A 146 28.80 24.31 -30.70
CA ARG A 146 27.42 24.07 -30.29
C ARG A 146 27.01 22.61 -30.48
N ILE A 147 27.41 21.97 -31.58
CA ILE A 147 27.17 20.54 -31.80
C ILE A 147 27.85 19.73 -30.68
N ALA A 148 29.14 19.98 -30.43
CA ALA A 148 29.90 19.28 -29.41
C ALA A 148 29.28 19.46 -28.00
N SER A 149 28.82 20.67 -27.67
CA SER A 149 28.14 20.94 -26.40
C SER A 149 26.86 20.11 -26.25
N ARG A 150 26.04 19.99 -27.30
CA ARG A 150 24.78 19.25 -27.26
C ARG A 150 24.98 17.75 -27.27
N GLU A 151 26.01 17.26 -27.95
CA GLU A 151 26.43 15.86 -27.91
C GLU A 151 26.93 15.47 -26.50
N ALA A 152 27.67 16.36 -25.83
CA ALA A 152 28.10 16.16 -24.45
C ALA A 152 26.91 16.13 -23.47
N GLU A 153 25.94 17.03 -23.64
CA GLU A 153 24.70 17.06 -22.86
C GLU A 153 23.88 15.77 -23.04
N ALA A 154 23.69 15.33 -24.28
CA ALA A 154 23.01 14.07 -24.58
C ALA A 154 23.72 12.86 -23.93
N THR A 155 25.05 12.84 -23.98
CA THR A 155 25.85 11.78 -23.35
C THR A 155 25.69 11.77 -21.83
N ALA A 156 25.62 12.94 -21.19
CA ALA A 156 25.39 13.05 -19.75
C ALA A 156 24.01 12.51 -19.36
N LEU A 157 22.97 12.88 -20.11
CA LEU A 157 21.60 12.39 -19.90
C LEU A 157 21.48 10.88 -20.13
N ASP A 158 22.18 10.32 -21.14
CA ASP A 158 22.25 8.87 -21.36
C ASP A 158 22.87 8.15 -20.15
N GLY A 159 23.91 8.74 -19.53
CA GLY A 159 24.48 8.26 -18.28
C GLY A 159 23.47 8.26 -17.13
N GLU A 160 22.64 9.31 -17.03
CA GLU A 160 21.56 9.41 -16.05
C GLU A 160 20.46 8.36 -16.25
N VAL A 161 20.11 8.07 -17.50
CA VAL A 161 19.17 7.01 -17.87
C VAL A 161 19.72 5.65 -17.45
N ALA A 162 20.99 5.38 -17.73
CA ALA A 162 21.64 4.11 -17.35
C ALA A 162 21.66 3.92 -15.82
N ALA A 163 22.01 4.95 -15.07
CA ALA A 163 22.02 4.92 -13.61
C ALA A 163 20.63 4.62 -13.03
N ARG A 164 19.58 5.27 -13.57
CA ARG A 164 18.20 5.01 -13.13
C ARG A 164 17.71 3.61 -13.45
N LYS A 165 18.04 3.08 -14.63
CA LYS A 165 17.74 1.69 -14.99
C LYS A 165 18.39 0.71 -14.02
N GLN A 166 19.65 0.97 -13.63
CA GLN A 166 20.35 0.14 -12.66
C GLN A 166 19.69 0.20 -11.27
N ALA A 167 19.30 1.39 -10.81
CA ALA A 167 18.58 1.55 -9.54
C ALA A 167 17.23 0.80 -9.56
N LEU A 168 16.50 0.88 -10.69
CA LEU A 168 15.27 0.13 -10.89
C LEU A 168 15.52 -1.38 -10.83
N GLN A 169 16.54 -1.86 -11.54
CA GLN A 169 16.94 -3.26 -11.53
C GLN A 169 17.25 -3.78 -10.11
N GLN A 170 17.99 -2.99 -9.33
CA GLN A 170 18.32 -3.35 -7.95
C GLN A 170 17.07 -3.44 -7.07
N SER A 171 16.15 -2.49 -7.20
CA SER A 171 14.89 -2.52 -6.45
C SER A 171 14.03 -3.74 -6.80
N PHE A 172 13.98 -4.13 -8.07
CA PHE A 172 13.33 -5.38 -8.48
C PHE A 172 14.00 -6.62 -7.87
N ALA A 173 15.34 -6.65 -7.84
CA ALA A 173 16.08 -7.76 -7.23
C ALA A 173 15.82 -7.87 -5.72
N GLU A 174 15.78 -6.75 -4.99
CA GLU A 174 15.39 -6.68 -3.57
C GLU A 174 13.93 -7.14 -3.36
N ALA A 175 13.07 -6.91 -4.34
CA ALA A 175 11.69 -7.38 -4.38
C ALA A 175 11.55 -8.89 -4.68
N GLY A 176 12.65 -9.60 -4.92
CA GLY A 176 12.65 -11.01 -5.29
C GLY A 176 12.38 -11.27 -6.77
N ALA A 177 12.39 -10.22 -7.61
CA ALA A 177 12.25 -10.30 -9.06
C ALA A 177 13.58 -9.93 -9.74
N ALA A 178 14.39 -10.92 -10.11
CA ALA A 178 15.64 -10.67 -10.81
C ALA A 178 15.36 -10.37 -12.31
N LEU A 179 15.24 -9.09 -12.66
CA LEU A 179 15.13 -8.64 -14.05
C LEU A 179 16.52 -8.41 -14.65
N GLY A 180 16.75 -8.92 -15.86
CA GLY A 180 17.92 -8.64 -16.66
C GLY A 180 17.88 -7.22 -17.28
N PRO A 181 19.02 -6.72 -17.80
CA PRO A 181 19.08 -5.42 -18.46
C PRO A 181 18.06 -5.28 -19.61
N ASP A 182 17.90 -6.32 -20.44
CA ASP A 182 16.96 -6.31 -21.56
C ASP A 182 15.49 -6.23 -21.09
N GLU A 183 15.18 -6.80 -19.94
CA GLU A 183 13.83 -6.78 -19.35
C GLU A 183 13.51 -5.38 -18.78
N ILE A 184 14.48 -4.73 -18.14
CA ILE A 184 14.37 -3.34 -17.69
C ILE A 184 14.27 -2.38 -18.89
N ASP A 185 15.02 -2.62 -19.94
CA ASP A 185 14.94 -1.84 -21.18
C ASP A 185 13.58 -1.99 -21.84
N SER A 186 13.08 -3.23 -21.91
CA SER A 186 11.71 -3.49 -22.37
C SER A 186 10.70 -2.75 -21.50
N LEU A 187 10.74 -2.92 -20.17
CA LEU A 187 9.79 -2.28 -19.25
C LEU A 187 9.78 -0.75 -19.38
N THR A 188 10.96 -0.12 -19.43
CA THR A 188 11.10 1.34 -19.54
C THR A 188 10.78 1.89 -20.93
N SER A 189 10.68 1.04 -21.96
CA SER A 189 10.38 1.45 -23.34
C SER A 189 8.89 1.34 -23.70
N ARG A 190 8.12 0.58 -22.94
CA ARG A 190 6.71 0.31 -23.20
C ARG A 190 5.80 1.45 -22.76
N ALA A 191 4.68 1.63 -23.43
CA ALA A 191 3.66 2.63 -23.09
C ALA A 191 2.90 2.29 -21.78
N ASP A 192 2.77 1.00 -21.46
CA ASP A 192 2.15 0.47 -20.25
C ASP A 192 3.16 0.20 -19.12
N GLY A 193 4.41 0.66 -19.27
CA GLY A 193 5.50 0.38 -18.33
C GLY A 193 5.26 0.90 -16.91
N ASP A 194 4.64 2.08 -16.76
CA ASP A 194 4.39 2.67 -15.44
C ASP A 194 3.33 1.91 -14.65
N ASP A 195 2.27 1.44 -15.30
CA ASP A 195 1.25 0.65 -14.60
C ASP A 195 1.83 -0.68 -14.11
N LEU A 196 2.64 -1.31 -14.95
CA LEU A 196 3.34 -2.53 -14.56
C LEU A 196 4.26 -2.26 -13.37
N LEU A 197 5.06 -1.19 -13.41
CA LEU A 197 5.91 -0.81 -12.27
C LEU A 197 5.10 -0.51 -11.02
N ARG A 198 3.96 0.18 -11.15
CA ARG A 198 3.06 0.48 -10.05
C ARG A 198 2.51 -0.79 -9.40
N MET A 199 2.05 -1.75 -10.21
CA MET A 199 1.64 -3.08 -9.74
C MET A 199 2.76 -3.80 -9.01
N PHE A 200 3.98 -3.77 -9.56
CA PHE A 200 5.14 -4.40 -8.93
C PHE A 200 5.53 -3.74 -7.61
N ALA A 201 5.47 -2.42 -7.52
CA ALA A 201 5.75 -1.68 -6.30
C ALA A 201 4.75 -2.05 -5.19
N VAL A 202 3.45 -2.11 -5.51
CA VAL A 202 2.42 -2.57 -4.57
C VAL A 202 2.68 -4.03 -4.15
N PHE A 203 3.02 -4.91 -5.07
CA PHE A 203 3.38 -6.29 -4.75
C PHE A 203 4.61 -6.40 -3.82
N ASP A 204 5.67 -5.63 -4.08
CA ASP A 204 6.86 -5.65 -3.23
C ASP A 204 6.58 -5.14 -1.82
N ILE A 205 5.89 -4.00 -1.70
CA ILE A 205 5.54 -3.40 -0.42
C ILE A 205 4.65 -4.35 0.39
N THR A 206 3.61 -4.92 -0.24
CA THR A 206 2.72 -5.88 0.43
C THR A 206 3.47 -7.14 0.88
N ARG A 207 4.43 -7.64 0.09
CA ARG A 207 5.28 -8.77 0.46
C ARG A 207 6.19 -8.46 1.66
N LYS A 208 6.92 -7.34 1.63
CA LYS A 208 7.83 -6.92 2.71
C LYS A 208 7.08 -6.79 4.04
N ILE A 209 5.95 -6.11 4.03
CA ILE A 209 5.12 -5.92 5.22
C ILE A 209 4.55 -7.26 5.70
N THR A 210 4.12 -8.14 4.79
CA THR A 210 3.69 -9.50 5.13
C THR A 210 4.78 -10.30 5.83
N ASP A 211 6.02 -10.26 5.34
CA ASP A 211 7.14 -11.02 5.88
C ASP A 211 7.53 -10.53 7.29
N GLU A 212 7.53 -9.22 7.50
CA GLU A 212 7.81 -8.61 8.81
C GLU A 212 6.69 -8.87 9.82
N LEU A 213 5.43 -8.75 9.40
CA LEU A 213 4.29 -9.07 10.27
C LEU A 213 4.30 -10.54 10.68
N LYS A 214 4.66 -11.45 9.78
CA LYS A 214 4.83 -12.88 10.11
C LYS A 214 5.97 -13.09 11.12
N ALA A 215 7.10 -12.42 10.94
CA ALA A 215 8.21 -12.50 11.89
C ALA A 215 7.78 -11.98 13.28
N LEU A 216 7.12 -10.82 13.33
CA LEU A 216 6.59 -10.23 14.56
C LEU A 216 5.61 -11.19 15.28
N MET A 217 4.69 -11.82 14.54
CA MET A 217 3.76 -12.80 15.11
C MET A 217 4.44 -14.08 15.61
N ALA A 218 5.52 -14.52 14.97
CA ALA A 218 6.24 -15.72 15.37
C ALA A 218 7.11 -15.49 16.62
N GLU A 219 7.65 -14.28 16.78
CA GLU A 219 8.51 -13.91 17.90
C GLU A 219 7.72 -13.47 19.14
N THR A 220 6.43 -13.17 18.99
CA THR A 220 5.56 -12.72 20.07
C THR A 220 4.46 -13.74 20.39
N SER A 221 3.87 -13.65 21.58
CA SER A 221 2.55 -14.23 21.86
C SER A 221 1.52 -13.10 21.69
N PRO A 222 1.03 -12.84 20.47
CA PRO A 222 0.26 -11.65 20.18
C PRO A 222 -1.05 -11.66 20.98
N SER A 223 -1.36 -10.52 21.58
CA SER A 223 -2.66 -10.32 22.23
C SER A 223 -3.78 -10.48 21.19
N PRO A 224 -5.01 -10.83 21.59
CA PRO A 224 -6.12 -10.93 20.65
C PRO A 224 -6.36 -9.62 19.87
N ALA A 225 -6.07 -8.45 20.47
CA ALA A 225 -6.18 -7.15 19.80
C ALA A 225 -5.14 -6.99 18.68
N MET A 226 -3.91 -7.46 18.91
CA MET A 226 -2.85 -7.46 17.90
C MET A 226 -3.16 -8.41 16.74
N GLN A 227 -3.87 -9.52 16.99
CA GLN A 227 -4.32 -10.42 15.93
C GLN A 227 -5.39 -9.78 15.03
N ILE A 228 -6.31 -9.00 15.58
CA ILE A 228 -7.31 -8.25 14.80
C ILE A 228 -6.61 -7.23 13.88
N GLN A 229 -5.66 -6.46 14.42
CA GLN A 229 -4.88 -5.51 13.63
C GLN A 229 -4.08 -6.20 12.51
N TYR A 230 -3.45 -7.34 12.83
CA TYR A 230 -2.74 -8.15 11.85
C TYR A 230 -3.65 -8.55 10.67
N TYR A 231 -4.82 -9.11 10.93
CA TYR A 231 -5.74 -9.49 9.84
C TYR A 231 -6.33 -8.28 9.11
N GLY A 232 -6.53 -7.16 9.80
CA GLY A 232 -6.93 -5.89 9.18
C GLY A 232 -5.91 -5.43 8.13
N VAL A 233 -4.60 -5.53 8.42
CA VAL A 233 -3.55 -5.22 7.43
C VAL A 233 -3.63 -6.14 6.21
N PHE A 234 -3.90 -7.43 6.38
CA PHE A 234 -4.09 -8.34 5.26
C PHE A 234 -5.29 -7.97 4.39
N VAL A 235 -6.39 -7.46 4.98
CA VAL A 235 -7.54 -6.97 4.21
C VAL A 235 -7.09 -5.85 3.28
N VAL A 236 -6.36 -4.87 3.80
CA VAL A 236 -5.84 -3.75 2.99
C VAL A 236 -4.94 -4.25 1.86
N MET A 237 -4.02 -5.18 2.15
CA MET A 237 -3.11 -5.72 1.15
C MET A 237 -3.86 -6.45 0.02
N ALA A 238 -4.89 -7.23 0.35
CA ALA A 238 -5.72 -7.90 -0.64
C ALA A 238 -6.53 -6.91 -1.49
N GLU A 239 -7.12 -5.88 -0.87
CA GLU A 239 -7.81 -4.81 -1.59
C GLU A 239 -6.90 -4.03 -2.54
N LEU A 240 -5.68 -3.71 -2.10
CA LEU A 240 -4.66 -3.06 -2.93
C LEU A 240 -4.35 -3.89 -4.19
N GLN A 241 -4.19 -5.21 -4.03
CA GLN A 241 -3.95 -6.13 -5.15
C GLN A 241 -5.14 -6.13 -6.13
N VAL A 242 -6.37 -6.20 -5.62
CA VAL A 242 -7.59 -6.13 -6.47
C VAL A 242 -7.65 -4.80 -7.22
N MET A 243 -7.36 -3.69 -6.55
CA MET A 243 -7.43 -2.34 -7.12
C MET A 243 -6.40 -2.14 -8.24
N VAL A 244 -5.12 -2.48 -8.04
CA VAL A 244 -4.09 -2.27 -9.08
C VAL A 244 -4.33 -3.11 -10.33
N HIS A 245 -4.81 -4.35 -10.18
CA HIS A 245 -5.17 -5.19 -11.32
C HIS A 245 -6.38 -4.63 -12.09
N ARG A 246 -7.39 -4.13 -11.36
CA ARG A 246 -8.58 -3.49 -11.95
C ARG A 246 -8.20 -2.27 -12.76
N GLU A 247 -7.38 -1.40 -12.18
CA GLU A 247 -6.98 -0.14 -12.81
C GLU A 247 -6.12 -0.41 -14.06
N TYR A 248 -5.17 -1.35 -13.99
CA TYR A 248 -4.39 -1.73 -15.16
C TYR A 248 -5.28 -2.23 -16.31
N MET A 249 -6.26 -3.11 -16.02
CA MET A 249 -7.21 -3.56 -17.04
C MET A 249 -8.05 -2.42 -17.61
N ARG A 250 -8.49 -1.47 -16.77
CA ARG A 250 -9.22 -0.28 -17.21
C ARG A 250 -8.38 0.53 -18.21
N ARG A 251 -7.11 0.79 -17.89
CA ARG A 251 -6.20 1.53 -18.80
C ARG A 251 -5.94 0.78 -20.10
N LEU A 252 -5.81 -0.54 -20.05
CA LEU A 252 -5.70 -1.36 -21.27
C LEU A 252 -6.92 -1.15 -22.19
N ASP A 253 -8.13 -1.16 -21.62
CA ASP A 253 -9.38 -1.04 -22.38
C ASP A 253 -9.70 0.37 -22.85
N GLU A 254 -9.39 1.38 -22.03
CA GLU A 254 -9.84 2.75 -22.25
C GLU A 254 -8.77 3.65 -22.87
N GLU A 255 -7.50 3.30 -22.74
CA GLU A 255 -6.38 4.15 -23.17
C GLU A 255 -5.50 3.44 -24.21
N TYR A 256 -4.93 2.29 -23.86
CA TYR A 256 -3.89 1.65 -24.67
C TYR A 256 -4.41 0.99 -25.95
N LEU A 257 -5.40 0.11 -25.85
CA LEU A 257 -5.99 -0.55 -27.03
C LEU A 257 -6.68 0.46 -27.96
N PRO A 258 -7.45 1.45 -27.46
CA PRO A 258 -8.02 2.50 -28.32
C PRO A 258 -6.97 3.35 -29.05
N ALA A 259 -5.86 3.68 -28.39
CA ALA A 259 -4.77 4.41 -29.03
C ALA A 259 -4.16 3.63 -30.20
N LEU A 260 -3.92 2.32 -30.02
CA LEU A 260 -3.46 1.44 -31.12
C LEU A 260 -4.48 1.37 -32.25
N GLY A 261 -5.77 1.28 -31.92
CA GLY A 261 -6.86 1.32 -32.90
C GLY A 261 -6.87 2.60 -33.74
N THR A 262 -6.56 3.74 -33.12
CA THR A 262 -6.46 5.04 -33.79
C THR A 262 -5.29 5.07 -34.79
N ILE A 263 -4.09 4.68 -34.33
CA ILE A 263 -2.89 4.61 -35.17
C ILE A 263 -3.11 3.67 -36.36
N LYS A 264 -3.74 2.51 -36.12
CA LYS A 264 -4.10 1.56 -37.16
C LYS A 264 -5.01 2.19 -38.22
N GLY A 265 -6.03 2.93 -37.80
CA GLY A 265 -6.93 3.65 -38.72
C GLY A 265 -6.20 4.69 -39.57
N GLU A 266 -5.26 5.44 -38.98
CA GLU A 266 -4.43 6.41 -39.72
C GLU A 266 -3.50 5.74 -40.75
N ILE A 267 -2.90 4.60 -40.38
CA ILE A 267 -2.08 3.80 -41.29
C ILE A 267 -2.93 3.26 -42.46
N ASP A 268 -4.11 2.72 -42.17
CA ASP A 268 -5.01 2.19 -43.20
C ASP A 268 -5.46 3.29 -44.17
N ALA A 269 -5.76 4.49 -43.67
CA ALA A 269 -6.08 5.66 -44.51
C ALA A 269 -4.89 6.06 -45.40
N THR A 270 -3.67 6.04 -44.85
CA THR A 270 -2.44 6.35 -45.60
C THR A 270 -2.17 5.32 -46.70
N VAL A 271 -2.39 4.04 -46.42
CA VAL A 271 -2.28 2.95 -47.41
C VAL A 271 -3.34 3.09 -48.50
N ALA A 272 -4.58 3.39 -48.13
CA ALA A 272 -5.67 3.60 -49.09
C ALA A 272 -5.36 4.78 -50.03
N PHE A 273 -4.92 5.91 -49.48
CA PHE A 273 -4.47 7.06 -50.26
C PHE A 273 -3.33 6.69 -51.21
N ALA A 274 -2.27 6.02 -50.72
CA ALA A 274 -1.15 5.61 -51.57
C ALA A 274 -1.61 4.72 -52.74
N ARG A 275 -2.51 3.76 -52.49
CA ARG A 275 -3.09 2.88 -53.52
C ARG A 275 -3.92 3.65 -54.55
N GLU A 276 -4.72 4.61 -54.11
CA GLU A 276 -5.51 5.46 -55.00
C GLU A 276 -4.59 6.28 -55.93
N ARG A 277 -3.55 6.91 -55.36
CA ARG A 277 -2.62 7.75 -56.12
C ARG A 277 -1.77 6.96 -57.11
N MET A 278 -1.44 5.70 -56.82
CA MET A 278 -0.68 4.83 -57.74
C MET A 278 -1.34 4.66 -59.11
N ALA A 279 -2.67 4.69 -59.19
CA ALA A 279 -3.41 4.50 -60.44
C ALA A 279 -3.09 5.58 -61.49
N THR A 280 -2.68 6.77 -61.06
CA THR A 280 -2.38 7.92 -61.93
C THR A 280 -0.92 8.38 -61.85
N ALA A 281 -0.06 7.66 -61.13
CA ALA A 281 1.31 8.11 -60.86
C ALA A 281 2.30 7.69 -61.96
N THR A 282 3.42 8.41 -62.07
CA THR A 282 4.54 8.00 -62.94
C THR A 282 5.20 6.72 -62.41
N PRO A 283 5.97 5.97 -63.22
CA PRO A 283 6.65 4.76 -62.76
C PRO A 283 7.53 4.97 -61.52
N GLU A 284 8.24 6.11 -61.46
CA GLU A 284 9.08 6.48 -60.30
C GLU A 284 8.23 6.75 -59.05
N GLN A 285 7.09 7.41 -59.20
CA GLN A 285 6.16 7.66 -58.09
C GLN A 285 5.47 6.37 -57.63
N GLN A 286 5.17 5.44 -58.55
CA GLN A 286 4.61 4.14 -58.22
C GLN A 286 5.56 3.32 -57.33
N ASP A 287 6.86 3.33 -57.60
CA ASP A 287 7.86 2.68 -56.75
C ASP A 287 7.90 3.28 -55.34
N ILE A 288 7.80 4.61 -55.22
CA ILE A 288 7.73 5.30 -53.92
C ILE A 288 6.46 4.89 -53.15
N TYR A 289 5.29 4.92 -53.79
CA TYR A 289 4.05 4.50 -53.13
C TYR A 289 4.08 3.02 -52.72
N ALA A 290 4.66 2.14 -53.53
CA ALA A 290 4.81 0.73 -53.19
C ALA A 290 5.67 0.53 -51.94
N LYS A 291 6.80 1.25 -51.82
CA LYS A 291 7.65 1.25 -50.61
C LYS A 291 6.92 1.77 -49.39
N ASN A 292 6.14 2.85 -49.52
CA ASN A 292 5.34 3.40 -48.43
C ASN A 292 4.27 2.41 -47.96
N ILE A 293 3.60 1.71 -48.87
CA ILE A 293 2.63 0.65 -48.54
C ILE A 293 3.32 -0.49 -47.79
N ALA A 294 4.50 -0.93 -48.25
CA ALA A 294 5.26 -1.99 -47.59
C ALA A 294 5.70 -1.59 -46.17
N ALA A 295 6.18 -0.36 -45.98
CA ALA A 295 6.54 0.17 -44.67
C ALA A 295 5.33 0.21 -43.72
N ASN A 296 4.18 0.67 -44.18
CA ASN A 296 2.94 0.67 -43.40
C ASN A 296 2.43 -0.73 -43.07
N ALA A 297 2.61 -1.71 -43.97
CA ALA A 297 2.28 -3.11 -43.69
C ALA A 297 3.12 -3.70 -42.55
N LEU A 298 4.40 -3.33 -42.48
CA LEU A 298 5.26 -3.71 -41.34
C LEU A 298 4.74 -3.07 -40.03
N SER A 299 4.37 -1.78 -40.06
CA SER A 299 3.80 -1.10 -38.89
C SER A 299 2.52 -1.79 -38.40
N LEU A 300 1.65 -2.22 -39.31
CA LEU A 300 0.43 -2.98 -38.97
C LEU A 300 0.74 -4.34 -38.31
N ASP A 301 1.77 -5.07 -38.77
CA ASP A 301 2.19 -6.33 -38.12
C ASP A 301 2.72 -6.09 -36.70
N VAL A 302 3.48 -5.01 -36.50
CA VAL A 302 3.98 -4.60 -35.18
C VAL A 302 2.83 -4.27 -34.24
N ILE A 303 1.85 -3.47 -34.69
CA ILE A 303 0.66 -3.13 -33.90
C ILE A 303 -0.10 -4.41 -33.52
N ALA A 304 -0.36 -5.31 -34.47
CA ALA A 304 -1.08 -6.56 -34.21
C ALA A 304 -0.34 -7.51 -33.26
N ARG A 305 1.00 -7.49 -33.23
CA ARG A 305 1.79 -8.21 -32.22
C ARG A 305 1.65 -7.57 -30.84
N TYR A 306 1.64 -6.24 -30.78
CA TYR A 306 1.53 -5.53 -29.51
C TYR A 306 0.13 -5.64 -28.91
N GLU A 307 -0.93 -5.55 -29.70
CA GLU A 307 -2.32 -5.83 -29.27
C GLU A 307 -2.42 -7.22 -28.61
N ARG A 308 -1.86 -8.27 -29.24
CA ARG A 308 -1.81 -9.63 -28.67
C ARG A 308 -1.00 -9.75 -27.38
N ILE A 309 -0.05 -8.85 -27.13
CA ILE A 309 0.68 -8.80 -25.86
C ILE A 309 -0.24 -8.21 -24.79
N LEU A 310 -0.89 -7.08 -25.08
CA LEU A 310 -1.82 -6.41 -24.18
C LEU A 310 -3.01 -7.31 -23.82
N ASP A 311 -3.60 -8.02 -24.79
CA ASP A 311 -4.71 -8.96 -24.54
C ASP A 311 -4.30 -10.10 -23.59
N ARG A 312 -3.09 -10.65 -23.76
CA ARG A 312 -2.57 -11.69 -22.87
C ARG A 312 -2.29 -11.15 -21.47
N GLN A 313 -1.79 -9.92 -21.37
CA GLN A 313 -1.57 -9.26 -20.08
C GLN A 313 -2.91 -9.00 -19.37
N LYS A 314 -3.92 -8.52 -20.09
CA LYS A 314 -5.28 -8.36 -19.57
C LYS A 314 -5.84 -9.67 -19.01
N ALA A 315 -5.74 -10.76 -19.77
CA ALA A 315 -6.20 -12.08 -19.32
C ALA A 315 -5.48 -12.55 -18.05
N ARG A 316 -4.15 -12.36 -17.97
CA ARG A 316 -3.37 -12.68 -16.76
C ARG A 316 -3.73 -11.78 -15.57
N SER A 317 -3.96 -10.50 -15.83
CA SER A 317 -4.38 -9.55 -14.80
C SER A 317 -5.75 -9.92 -14.25
N ALA A 318 -6.70 -10.32 -15.11
CA ALA A 318 -8.01 -10.82 -14.69
C ALA A 318 -7.89 -12.08 -13.83
N GLU A 319 -7.05 -13.05 -14.23
CA GLU A 319 -6.80 -14.26 -13.44
C GLU A 319 -6.20 -13.95 -12.07
N ALA A 320 -5.21 -13.06 -12.01
CA ALA A 320 -4.58 -12.63 -10.77
C ALA A 320 -5.56 -11.86 -9.87
N MET A 321 -6.40 -11.00 -10.45
CA MET A 321 -7.45 -10.27 -9.75
C MET A 321 -8.48 -11.22 -9.13
N GLU A 322 -8.92 -12.26 -9.85
CA GLU A 322 -9.85 -13.26 -9.31
C GLU A 322 -9.23 -14.03 -8.15
N LYS A 323 -7.94 -14.37 -8.23
CA LYS A 323 -7.21 -14.96 -7.09
C LYS A 323 -7.13 -14.00 -5.91
N ALA A 324 -6.83 -12.72 -6.15
CA ALA A 324 -6.78 -11.69 -5.11
C ALA A 324 -8.15 -11.50 -4.44
N ARG A 325 -9.24 -11.51 -5.21
CA ARG A 325 -10.62 -11.49 -4.69
C ARG A 325 -10.94 -12.71 -3.82
N SER A 326 -10.59 -13.90 -4.29
CA SER A 326 -10.79 -15.11 -3.47
C SER A 326 -10.01 -15.05 -2.16
N TRP A 327 -8.79 -14.47 -2.16
CA TRP A 327 -8.02 -14.24 -0.94
C TRP A 327 -8.63 -13.15 -0.06
N LEU A 328 -9.18 -12.11 -0.66
CA LEU A 328 -9.87 -11.04 0.04
C LEU A 328 -11.07 -11.59 0.84
N ASP A 329 -11.89 -12.47 0.25
CA ASP A 329 -13.00 -13.12 0.93
C ASP A 329 -12.53 -13.94 2.15
N VAL A 330 -11.45 -14.71 1.98
CA VAL A 330 -10.83 -15.48 3.08
C VAL A 330 -10.34 -14.55 4.18
N THR A 331 -9.75 -13.42 3.80
CA THR A 331 -9.16 -12.47 4.74
C THR A 331 -10.23 -11.75 5.55
N TYR A 332 -11.32 -11.29 4.93
CA TYR A 332 -12.48 -10.75 5.63
C TYR A 332 -13.06 -11.76 6.61
N SER A 333 -13.31 -13.00 6.16
CA SER A 333 -13.83 -14.06 7.05
C SER A 333 -12.90 -14.36 8.24
N THR A 334 -11.58 -14.31 8.01
CA THR A 334 -10.59 -14.52 9.07
C THR A 334 -10.58 -13.37 10.07
N TYR A 335 -10.66 -12.13 9.58
CA TYR A 335 -10.79 -10.93 10.42
C TYR A 335 -12.05 -11.00 11.29
N ASP A 336 -13.21 -11.29 10.70
CA ASP A 336 -14.48 -11.41 11.43
C ASP A 336 -14.41 -12.51 12.50
N THR A 337 -13.75 -13.62 12.19
CA THR A 337 -13.54 -14.71 13.17
C THR A 337 -12.70 -14.24 14.34
N ALA A 338 -11.64 -13.45 14.11
CA ALA A 338 -10.81 -12.88 15.15
C ALA A 338 -11.58 -11.88 16.03
N VAL A 339 -12.37 -10.99 15.42
CA VAL A 339 -13.23 -10.03 16.12
C VAL A 339 -14.29 -10.75 16.97
N ASN A 340 -14.97 -11.74 16.40
CA ASN A 340 -15.96 -12.54 17.13
C ASN A 340 -15.34 -13.30 18.31
N SER A 341 -14.15 -13.88 18.13
CA SER A 341 -13.42 -14.56 19.20
C SER A 341 -13.05 -13.61 20.33
N MET A 342 -12.63 -12.39 19.99
CA MET A 342 -12.37 -11.32 20.96
C MET A 342 -13.64 -10.91 21.72
N ASN A 343 -14.77 -10.75 21.02
CA ASN A 343 -16.05 -10.42 21.65
C ASN A 343 -16.48 -11.50 22.67
N VAL A 344 -16.25 -12.79 22.35
CA VAL A 344 -16.50 -13.90 23.28
C VAL A 344 -15.56 -13.83 24.49
N LEU A 345 -14.26 -13.57 24.29
CA LEU A 345 -13.31 -13.42 25.39
C LEU A 345 -13.69 -12.26 26.32
N ASN A 346 -14.00 -11.09 25.77
CA ASN A 346 -14.46 -9.93 26.54
C ASN A 346 -15.73 -10.24 27.34
N PHE A 347 -16.67 -10.99 26.75
CA PHE A 347 -17.89 -11.41 27.44
C PHE A 347 -17.61 -12.39 28.60
N ILE A 348 -16.67 -13.33 28.42
CA ILE A 348 -16.22 -14.24 29.49
C ILE A 348 -15.57 -13.43 30.62
N ASP A 349 -14.63 -12.54 30.30
CA ASP A 349 -13.93 -11.70 31.27
C ASP A 349 -14.89 -10.81 32.05
N GLU A 350 -15.89 -10.22 31.38
CA GLU A 350 -16.94 -9.44 32.03
C GLU A 350 -17.81 -10.30 32.94
N THR A 351 -18.17 -11.51 32.52
CA THR A 351 -18.94 -12.46 33.32
C THR A 351 -18.17 -12.93 34.56
N ASP A 352 -16.87 -13.26 34.41
CA ASP A 352 -16.00 -13.65 35.51
C ASP A 352 -15.80 -12.50 36.50
N ARG A 353 -15.64 -11.27 36.01
CA ARG A 353 -15.56 -10.07 36.85
C ARG A 353 -16.87 -9.85 37.64
N LEU A 354 -18.02 -9.93 36.96
CA LEU A 354 -19.33 -9.80 37.60
C LEU A 354 -19.57 -10.93 38.61
N PHE A 355 -19.16 -12.16 38.32
CA PHE A 355 -19.25 -13.29 39.24
C PHE A 355 -18.36 -13.09 40.47
N GLY A 356 -17.11 -12.63 40.28
CA GLY A 356 -16.21 -12.26 41.38
C GLY A 356 -16.79 -11.13 42.25
N GLU A 357 -17.40 -10.12 41.65
CA GLU A 357 -18.13 -9.07 42.37
C GLU A 357 -19.35 -9.59 43.14
N ILE A 358 -20.08 -10.57 42.62
CA ILE A 358 -21.20 -11.21 43.32
C ILE A 358 -20.68 -12.06 44.49
N MET A 359 -19.62 -12.84 44.28
CA MET A 359 -19.02 -13.69 45.30
C MET A 359 -18.41 -12.88 46.45
N THR A 360 -17.81 -11.72 46.16
CA THR A 360 -17.31 -10.80 47.20
C THR A 360 -18.42 -10.05 47.94
N ARG A 361 -19.65 -10.01 47.40
CA ARG A 361 -20.84 -9.41 48.05
C ARG A 361 -21.74 -10.44 48.76
N GLN A 362 -21.57 -11.74 48.52
CA GLN A 362 -22.30 -12.78 49.24
C GLN A 362 -21.55 -13.18 50.52
N LEU A 363 -22.16 -12.82 51.65
CA LEU A 363 -21.88 -13.22 53.04
C LEU A 363 -20.46 -12.92 53.58
N PRO A 364 -20.32 -12.01 54.58
CA PRO A 364 -19.19 -12.10 55.51
C PRO A 364 -19.19 -13.50 56.13
N ASP A 365 -18.01 -14.10 56.31
CA ASP A 365 -17.88 -15.32 57.11
C ASP A 365 -18.61 -15.14 58.44
N LEU A 366 -19.44 -16.13 58.80
CA LEU A 366 -20.00 -16.25 60.14
C LEU A 366 -18.82 -16.34 61.11
N GLU A 367 -18.60 -15.28 61.88
CA GLU A 367 -17.68 -15.32 63.00
C GLU A 367 -18.14 -16.48 63.91
N PRO A 368 -17.28 -17.47 64.20
CA PRO A 368 -17.67 -18.63 64.98
C PRO A 368 -18.26 -18.17 66.32
N PHE A 369 -19.33 -18.82 66.75
CA PHE A 369 -19.84 -18.61 68.10
C PHE A 369 -18.72 -18.88 69.11
N ASP A 370 -18.29 -17.83 69.81
CA ASP A 370 -17.27 -17.90 70.85
C ASP A 370 -17.88 -18.44 72.15
N ASP A 371 -17.74 -19.75 72.36
CA ASP A 371 -18.16 -20.45 73.59
C ASP A 371 -17.35 -20.00 74.83
N THR A 372 -16.29 -19.19 74.68
CA THR A 372 -15.51 -18.69 75.81
C THR A 372 -16.33 -17.75 76.69
N VAL A 373 -17.20 -16.93 76.08
CA VAL A 373 -18.10 -16.01 76.81
C VAL A 373 -19.21 -16.78 77.53
N LEU A 374 -19.75 -17.83 76.90
CA LEU A 374 -20.80 -18.66 77.51
C LEU A 374 -20.24 -19.50 78.67
N ARG A 375 -19.01 -20.01 78.53
CA ARG A 375 -18.30 -20.78 79.55
C ARG A 375 -17.91 -19.92 80.76
N GLN A 376 -17.41 -18.70 80.54
CA GLN A 376 -17.17 -17.73 81.64
C GLN A 376 -18.45 -17.38 82.39
N ARG A 377 -19.58 -17.15 81.68
CA ARG A 377 -20.86 -16.89 82.32
C ARG A 377 -21.39 -18.09 83.11
N PHE A 378 -21.16 -19.31 82.62
CA PHE A 378 -21.55 -20.53 83.32
C PHE A 378 -20.71 -20.74 84.59
N GLU A 379 -19.40 -20.45 84.56
CA GLU A 379 -18.53 -20.47 85.73
C GLU A 379 -18.92 -19.39 86.75
N GLU A 380 -19.16 -18.13 86.34
CA GLU A 380 -19.63 -17.05 87.23
C GLU A 380 -20.96 -17.39 87.91
N ILE A 381 -21.89 -18.05 87.20
CA ILE A 381 -23.18 -18.48 87.75
C ILE A 381 -22.98 -19.67 88.69
N SER A 382 -22.12 -20.63 88.33
CA SER A 382 -21.85 -21.82 89.15
C SER A 382 -21.17 -21.45 90.46
N ASP A 383 -20.23 -20.51 90.45
CA ASP A 383 -19.57 -19.99 91.65
C ASP A 383 -20.55 -19.22 92.55
N ARG A 384 -21.42 -18.41 91.96
CA ARG A 384 -22.51 -17.74 92.70
C ARG A 384 -23.50 -18.73 93.31
N VAL A 385 -23.86 -19.79 92.60
CA VAL A 385 -24.74 -20.85 93.10
C VAL A 385 -24.04 -21.65 94.20
N ALA A 386 -22.75 -21.94 94.07
CA ALA A 386 -21.95 -22.58 95.10
C ALA A 386 -21.79 -21.71 96.36
N GLU A 387 -21.64 -20.38 96.22
CA GLU A 387 -21.68 -19.44 97.35
C GLU A 387 -23.04 -19.41 98.05
N ILE A 388 -24.14 -19.51 97.30
CA ILE A 388 -25.50 -19.51 97.86
C ILE A 388 -25.81 -20.85 98.57
N VAL A 389 -25.33 -21.98 98.05
CA VAL A 389 -25.54 -23.32 98.61
C VAL A 389 -24.52 -23.68 99.70
N GLY A 390 -23.35 -23.04 99.72
CA GLY A 390 -22.30 -23.21 100.74
C GLY A 390 -22.46 -22.34 102.00
N ASN A 391 -23.42 -21.41 102.00
CA ASN A 391 -23.78 -20.56 103.15
C ASN A 391 -25.23 -20.79 103.65
N SER A 392 -25.80 -21.99 103.40
CA SER A 392 -27.04 -22.48 104.03
C SER A 392 -26.77 -23.67 104.94
#